data_AF-G4Z321-F1
#
_entry.id   AF-G4Z321-F1
#
_cell.length_a   1.000
_cell.length_b   1.000
_cell.length_c   1.000
_cell.angle_alpha   90.00
_cell.angle_beta   90.00
_cell.angle_gamma   90.00
#
_symmetry.space_group_name_H-M   'P 1'
#
loop_
_entity.id
_entity.type
_entity.pdbx_description
1 polymer ?
#
loop_
_entity_poly.entity_id
_entity_poly.type
_entity_poly.pdbx_seq_one_letter_code
_entity_poly.pdbx_strand_id
1 'polypeptide(L)'
;MDQRADASATAAIRKPSGALSKCCGNSQDRLLVVAVDEARSLLRKCDFNGDSCHRRVRRALKRANETLFKQNSRGGIFMVLVDTNSSVHNVFPSMKSDPSSRVIAPEAGMALIPAFVLTHTMDVFRQSLESATRSYRTNVTSDDSTEQWNALLSMGRPLWKSSIKPDTHVQFQHKAISDLAATKFLMGRPMNVDESYNKDTRYGVAALLRRLGLRPHPKTDLATRAVADFMSVLSYISYTNDSHITGYPSEPVLAFGAARLWYQLKSKSLEKHLLPAFEEMVMQWVVETGDIGEVAAHIFLLPAMDATTMRTHNGEGNSEQNSCSQANFAQ
;
A
#
# COMPACT_ATOMS: atom_id res chain seq x y z
N MET A 1 -17.40 -19.18 -3.96
CA MET A 1 -18.16 -18.10 -3.30
C MET A 1 -18.85 -18.73 -2.10
N ASP A 2 -18.36 -18.43 -0.91
CA ASP A 2 -18.71 -19.15 0.32
C ASP A 2 -19.97 -18.52 0.96
N GLN A 3 -21.11 -19.19 0.82
CA GLN A 3 -22.43 -18.75 1.32
C GLN A 3 -22.45 -18.51 2.84
N ARG A 4 -21.44 -19.00 3.58
CA ARG A 4 -21.32 -18.82 5.04
C ARG A 4 -20.81 -17.42 5.44
N ALA A 5 -20.01 -16.76 4.61
CA ALA A 5 -19.51 -15.40 4.90
C ALA A 5 -20.66 -14.37 4.82
N ASP A 6 -21.58 -14.57 3.88
CA ASP A 6 -22.73 -13.70 3.64
C ASP A 6 -23.75 -13.76 4.79
N ALA A 7 -23.95 -14.95 5.36
CA ALA A 7 -24.80 -15.15 6.53
C ALA A 7 -24.24 -14.46 7.79
N SER A 8 -22.91 -14.41 7.96
CA SER A 8 -22.27 -13.79 9.14
C SER A 8 -22.28 -12.26 9.07
N ALA A 9 -22.12 -11.68 7.87
CA ALA A 9 -22.28 -10.24 7.66
C ALA A 9 -23.74 -9.81 7.87
N THR A 10 -24.69 -10.62 7.38
CA THR A 10 -26.13 -10.38 7.57
C THR A 10 -26.55 -10.53 9.05
N ALA A 11 -25.90 -11.40 9.82
CA ALA A 11 -26.14 -11.57 11.25
C ALA A 11 -25.56 -10.41 12.10
N ALA A 12 -24.45 -9.79 11.69
CA ALA A 12 -23.92 -8.58 12.32
C ALA A 12 -24.81 -7.35 12.03
N ILE A 13 -25.51 -7.35 10.89
CA ILE A 13 -26.53 -6.38 10.50
C ILE A 13 -27.93 -6.90 10.89
N ARG A 14 -28.06 -7.57 12.04
CA ARG A 14 -29.38 -7.94 12.56
C ARG A 14 -30.15 -6.64 12.82
N LYS A 15 -31.17 -6.37 12.00
CA LYS A 15 -32.19 -5.37 12.30
C LYS A 15 -32.64 -5.57 13.75
N PRO A 16 -32.78 -4.50 14.56
CA PRO A 16 -33.31 -4.63 15.90
C PRO A 16 -34.66 -5.33 15.82
N SER A 17 -34.74 -6.50 16.45
CA SER A 17 -35.92 -7.34 16.43
C SER A 17 -37.07 -6.63 17.14
N GLY A 18 -38.12 -6.34 16.38
CA GLY A 18 -39.51 -6.33 16.86
C GLY A 18 -39.90 -5.26 17.88
N ALA A 19 -39.86 -3.98 17.51
CA ALA A 19 -40.76 -2.94 18.07
C ALA A 19 -40.83 -1.65 17.23
N LEU A 20 -40.52 -1.69 15.93
CA LEU A 20 -40.55 -0.51 15.06
C LEU A 20 -41.47 -0.76 13.86
N SER A 21 -42.75 -0.94 14.16
CA SER A 21 -43.83 -0.83 13.18
C SER A 21 -44.93 0.01 13.81
N LYS A 22 -45.22 1.13 13.15
CA LYS A 22 -46.21 2.18 13.48
C LYS A 22 -45.80 3.18 14.56
N CYS A 23 -45.06 4.20 14.14
CA CYS A 23 -45.36 5.59 14.48
C CYS A 23 -44.95 6.45 13.28
N CYS A 24 -45.94 7.01 12.58
CA CYS A 24 -45.73 8.06 11.57
C CYS A 24 -45.09 9.28 12.26
N GLY A 25 -43.87 9.62 11.87
CA GLY A 25 -43.17 10.83 12.31
C GLY A 25 -41.75 10.86 11.72
N ASN A 26 -41.44 11.93 10.99
CA ASN A 26 -40.17 12.23 10.33
C ASN A 26 -38.96 12.22 11.30
N SER A 27 -38.52 11.05 11.73
CA SER A 27 -37.31 10.86 12.53
C SER A 27 -36.40 9.88 11.78
N GLN A 28 -35.57 10.44 10.89
CA GLN A 28 -34.52 9.68 10.23
C GLN A 28 -33.59 9.10 11.29
N ASP A 29 -33.36 7.79 11.23
CA ASP A 29 -32.32 7.15 12.00
C ASP A 29 -30.96 7.74 11.54
N ARG A 30 -30.20 8.35 12.46
CA ARG A 30 -28.94 9.06 12.11
C ARG A 30 -27.72 8.28 12.58
N LEU A 31 -26.98 7.73 11.63
CA LEU A 31 -25.69 7.09 11.87
C LEU A 31 -24.55 8.08 11.59
N LEU A 32 -23.75 8.40 12.61
CA LEU A 32 -22.50 9.12 12.45
C LEU A 32 -21.37 8.12 12.24
N VAL A 33 -20.71 8.15 11.08
CA VAL A 33 -19.52 7.34 10.82
C VAL A 33 -18.27 8.20 11.07
N VAL A 34 -17.41 7.74 11.99
CA VAL A 34 -16.13 8.39 12.30
C VAL A 34 -15.01 7.51 11.79
N ALA A 35 -14.36 7.92 10.70
CA ALA A 35 -13.17 7.24 10.19
C ALA A 35 -11.91 7.88 10.79
N VAL A 36 -11.04 7.07 11.37
CA VAL A 36 -9.73 7.48 11.88
C VAL A 36 -8.66 6.81 11.04
N ASP A 37 -7.95 7.60 10.25
CA ASP A 37 -6.79 7.14 9.49
C ASP A 37 -5.54 7.04 10.38
N GLU A 38 -4.57 6.21 9.97
CA GLU A 38 -3.36 5.91 10.74
C GLU A 38 -3.64 5.51 12.21
N ALA A 39 -4.64 4.64 12.38
CA ALA A 39 -5.18 4.28 13.69
C ALA A 39 -4.17 3.59 14.63
N ARG A 40 -3.04 3.05 14.15
CA ARG A 40 -1.90 2.63 15.00
C ARG A 40 -1.43 3.70 15.96
N SER A 41 -1.59 4.98 15.62
CA SER A 41 -1.25 6.09 16.51
C SER A 41 -2.02 6.01 17.84
N LEU A 42 -3.23 5.47 17.83
CA LEU A 42 -4.06 5.24 19.02
C LEU A 42 -3.54 4.10 19.91
N LEU A 43 -2.70 3.20 19.37
CA LEU A 43 -2.10 2.08 20.10
C LEU A 43 -0.85 2.49 20.88
N ARG A 44 -0.27 3.66 20.59
CA ARG A 44 0.84 4.18 21.38
C ARG A 44 0.38 4.37 22.83
N LYS A 45 1.22 3.95 23.79
CA LYS A 45 0.96 4.15 25.22
C LYS A 45 0.92 5.65 25.51
N CYS A 46 -0.13 6.13 26.17
CA CYS A 46 -0.16 7.47 26.75
C CYS A 46 -0.60 7.45 28.21
N ASP A 47 0.18 8.19 29.00
CA ASP A 47 0.08 8.53 30.43
C ASP A 47 0.66 7.49 31.41
N PHE A 48 1.15 8.00 32.55
CA PHE A 48 1.75 7.24 33.67
C PHE A 48 0.86 6.09 34.19
N ASN A 49 -0.44 6.11 33.89
CA ASN A 49 -1.42 5.09 34.28
C ASN A 49 -1.56 3.92 33.27
N GLY A 50 -0.85 3.94 32.13
CA GLY A 50 -0.81 2.81 31.18
C GLY A 50 -2.05 2.65 30.27
N ASP A 51 -2.95 3.63 30.22
CA ASP A 51 -4.19 3.58 29.42
C ASP A 51 -3.97 4.12 27.99
N SER A 52 -3.99 3.24 26.97
CA SER A 52 -3.85 3.64 25.57
C SER A 52 -4.97 4.58 25.08
N CYS A 53 -4.64 5.45 24.12
CA CYS A 53 -5.61 6.34 23.48
C CYS A 53 -6.77 5.56 22.85
N HIS A 54 -6.49 4.39 22.26
CA HIS A 54 -7.50 3.47 21.75
C HIS A 54 -8.53 3.09 22.81
N ARG A 55 -8.09 2.75 24.03
CA ARG A 55 -8.98 2.38 25.14
C ARG A 55 -9.89 3.54 25.54
N ARG A 56 -9.37 4.77 25.55
CA ARG A 56 -10.16 5.98 25.85
C ARG A 56 -11.23 6.23 24.80
N VAL A 57 -10.83 6.16 23.53
CA VAL A 57 -11.74 6.35 22.38
C VAL A 57 -12.85 5.30 22.40
N ARG A 58 -12.52 4.02 22.62
CA ARG A 58 -13.52 2.94 22.76
C ARG A 58 -14.51 3.20 23.90
N ARG A 59 -14.02 3.61 25.08
CA ARG A 59 -14.89 3.93 26.23
C ARG A 59 -15.78 5.14 25.96
N ALA A 60 -15.23 6.18 25.33
CA ALA A 60 -15.98 7.37 24.94
C ALA A 60 -17.09 7.01 23.94
N LEU A 61 -16.78 6.22 22.91
CA LEU A 61 -17.74 5.74 21.92
C LEU A 61 -18.87 4.94 22.57
N LYS A 62 -18.54 4.02 23.48
CA LYS A 62 -19.54 3.23 24.22
C LYS A 62 -20.47 4.14 25.03
N ARG A 63 -19.92 5.07 25.82
CA ARG A 63 -20.71 6.00 26.64
C ARG A 63 -21.59 6.92 25.79
N ALA A 64 -21.07 7.40 24.67
CA ALA A 64 -21.83 8.24 23.75
C ALA A 64 -23.03 7.48 23.18
N ASN A 65 -22.82 6.25 22.71
CA ASN A 65 -23.90 5.40 22.20
C ASN A 65 -24.91 4.99 23.29
N GLU A 66 -24.46 4.68 24.51
CA GLU A 66 -25.36 4.42 25.66
C GLU A 66 -26.21 5.67 25.99
N THR A 67 -25.64 6.86 25.89
CA THR A 67 -26.35 8.13 26.14
C THR A 67 -27.40 8.39 25.06
N LEU A 68 -27.04 8.21 23.79
CA LEU A 68 -27.97 8.32 22.67
C LEU A 68 -29.14 7.35 22.81
N PHE A 69 -28.85 6.11 23.20
CA PHE A 69 -29.86 5.09 23.46
C PHE A 69 -30.80 5.49 24.60
N LYS A 70 -30.26 5.97 25.74
CA LYS A 70 -31.07 6.43 26.89
C LYS A 70 -31.93 7.65 26.56
N GLN A 71 -31.46 8.53 25.68
CA GLN A 71 -32.21 9.69 25.22
C GLN A 71 -33.26 9.34 24.15
N ASN A 72 -33.49 8.05 23.88
CA ASN A 72 -34.41 7.54 22.87
C ASN A 72 -34.14 8.13 21.47
N SER A 73 -32.90 8.55 21.24
CA SER A 73 -32.45 9.03 19.93
C SER A 73 -32.26 7.82 19.04
N ARG A 74 -32.89 7.80 17.86
CA ARG A 74 -32.75 6.72 16.88
C ARG A 74 -31.43 6.81 16.10
N GLY A 75 -30.32 7.10 16.78
CA GLY A 75 -29.02 7.33 16.16
C GLY A 75 -27.90 6.61 16.86
N GLY A 76 -26.75 6.54 16.19
CA GLY A 76 -25.56 5.88 16.72
C GLY A 76 -24.29 6.42 16.09
N ILE A 77 -23.18 6.15 16.75
CA ILE A 77 -21.84 6.47 16.27
C ILE A 77 -21.14 5.15 15.95
N PHE A 78 -20.67 5.02 14.71
CA PHE A 78 -19.88 3.89 14.24
C PHE A 78 -18.47 4.37 13.89
N MET A 79 -17.45 3.78 14.49
CA MET A 79 -16.07 4.17 14.27
C MET A 79 -15.36 3.17 13.37
N VAL A 80 -14.73 3.67 12.31
CA VAL A 80 -13.89 2.92 11.39
C VAL A 80 -12.44 3.28 11.69
N LEU A 81 -11.64 2.30 12.10
CA LEU A 81 -10.21 2.49 12.28
C LEU A 81 -9.51 2.00 11.02
N VAL A 82 -8.82 2.91 10.34
CA VAL A 82 -8.10 2.64 9.10
C VAL A 82 -6.61 2.65 9.41
N ASP A 83 -5.91 1.63 8.94
CA ASP A 83 -4.47 1.51 9.09
C ASP A 83 -3.89 0.69 7.94
N THR A 84 -2.72 1.10 7.44
CA THR A 84 -1.97 0.35 6.42
C THR A 84 -1.36 -0.95 6.96
N ASN A 85 -1.14 -1.06 8.28
CA ASN A 85 -0.65 -2.28 8.92
C ASN A 85 -1.75 -2.87 9.78
N SER A 86 -1.85 -4.21 9.78
CA SER A 86 -2.96 -4.91 10.40
C SER A 86 -3.06 -4.64 11.90
N SER A 87 -2.04 -4.12 12.60
CA SER A 87 -1.91 -3.99 14.07
C SER A 87 -3.15 -3.56 14.89
N VAL A 88 -4.15 -2.92 14.28
CA VAL A 88 -5.44 -2.55 14.89
C VAL A 88 -6.48 -3.70 14.92
N HIS A 89 -6.24 -4.83 14.24
CA HIS A 89 -7.15 -5.98 14.20
C HIS A 89 -7.27 -6.73 15.54
N ASN A 90 -6.24 -6.67 16.39
CA ASN A 90 -6.13 -7.46 17.63
C ASN A 90 -6.45 -6.66 18.91
N VAL A 91 -7.16 -5.54 18.80
CA VAL A 91 -7.31 -4.59 19.92
C VAL A 91 -8.58 -4.86 20.75
N PHE A 92 -9.06 -6.10 20.75
CA PHE A 92 -10.01 -6.55 21.76
C PHE A 92 -9.22 -6.82 23.06
N PRO A 93 -9.38 -5.98 24.11
CA PRO A 93 -8.70 -6.24 25.38
C PRO A 93 -9.14 -7.58 25.95
N SER A 94 -8.23 -8.28 26.64
CA SER A 94 -8.61 -9.47 27.41
C SER A 94 -9.74 -9.11 28.38
N MET A 95 -10.75 -9.97 28.51
CA MET A 95 -11.93 -9.67 29.33
C MET A 95 -11.60 -9.31 30.78
N LYS A 96 -10.44 -9.76 31.29
CA LYS A 96 -9.91 -9.45 32.62
C LYS A 96 -9.48 -7.99 32.78
N SER A 97 -9.07 -7.33 31.69
CA SER A 97 -8.54 -5.97 31.71
C SER A 97 -9.55 -4.90 31.31
N ASP A 98 -10.74 -5.26 30.82
CA ASP A 98 -11.80 -4.30 30.44
C ASP A 98 -13.13 -4.59 31.15
N PRO A 99 -13.44 -3.86 32.26
CA PRO A 99 -14.70 -3.97 32.97
C PRO A 99 -15.94 -3.67 32.10
N SER A 100 -15.78 -3.03 30.94
CA SER A 100 -16.87 -2.71 30.02
C SER A 100 -17.24 -3.86 29.08
N SER A 101 -16.46 -4.96 29.07
CA SER A 101 -16.69 -6.16 28.25
C SER A 101 -17.52 -7.25 28.93
N ARG A 102 -18.06 -6.99 30.13
CA ARG A 102 -18.74 -7.96 31.03
C ARG A 102 -20.02 -8.63 30.51
N VAL A 103 -20.41 -8.44 29.25
CA VAL A 103 -21.71 -8.93 28.71
C VAL A 103 -21.55 -10.05 27.66
N ILE A 104 -20.32 -10.46 27.33
CA ILE A 104 -20.09 -11.48 26.30
C ILE A 104 -19.61 -12.76 26.98
N ALA A 105 -20.38 -13.84 26.85
CA ALA A 105 -20.09 -15.11 27.49
C ALA A 105 -18.67 -15.61 27.12
N PRO A 106 -17.94 -16.21 28.07
CA PRO A 106 -16.53 -16.60 27.90
C PRO A 106 -16.27 -17.68 26.83
N GLU A 107 -17.32 -18.31 26.29
CA GLU A 107 -17.22 -19.36 25.26
C GLU A 107 -17.29 -18.83 23.83
N ALA A 108 -17.78 -17.60 23.63
CA ALA A 108 -17.79 -16.95 22.32
C ALA A 108 -16.56 -16.05 22.22
N GLY A 109 -15.38 -16.64 22.00
CA GLY A 109 -14.25 -15.88 21.46
C GLY A 109 -14.79 -15.10 20.27
N MET A 110 -14.78 -13.76 20.33
CA MET A 110 -15.36 -12.95 19.26
C MET A 110 -14.66 -13.37 17.97
N ALA A 111 -15.38 -14.07 17.10
CA ALA A 111 -14.85 -14.49 15.82
C ALA A 111 -14.44 -13.21 15.10
N LEU A 112 -13.13 -13.03 14.90
CA LEU A 112 -12.64 -11.97 14.04
C LEU A 112 -13.31 -12.17 12.68
N ILE A 113 -13.87 -11.09 12.13
CA ILE A 113 -14.38 -11.12 10.77
C ILE A 113 -13.19 -11.54 9.89
N PRO A 114 -13.34 -12.57 9.04
CA PRO A 114 -12.27 -12.99 8.14
C PRO A 114 -11.78 -11.78 7.35
N ALA A 115 -10.47 -11.62 7.27
CA ALA A 115 -9.89 -10.54 6.49
C ALA A 115 -10.27 -10.69 5.02
N PHE A 116 -10.60 -9.58 4.38
CA PHE A 116 -10.90 -9.52 2.96
C PHE A 116 -9.99 -8.49 2.30
N VAL A 117 -9.54 -8.81 1.09
CA VAL A 117 -8.58 -7.99 0.33
C VAL A 117 -9.33 -7.31 -0.81
N LEU A 118 -9.24 -5.97 -0.87
CA LEU A 118 -9.88 -5.16 -1.90
C LEU A 118 -8.81 -4.55 -2.81
N THR A 119 -8.63 -5.12 -4.01
CA THR A 119 -7.71 -4.60 -5.05
C THR A 119 -8.44 -3.97 -6.24
N HIS A 120 -9.77 -3.88 -6.20
CA HIS A 120 -10.62 -3.41 -7.30
C HIS A 120 -10.45 -1.92 -7.63
N THR A 121 -9.71 -1.16 -6.82
CA THR A 121 -9.40 0.25 -7.06
C THR A 121 -8.15 0.46 -7.93
N MET A 122 -7.39 -0.61 -8.23
CA MET A 122 -6.30 -0.56 -9.19
C MET A 122 -6.85 -0.36 -10.60
N ASP A 123 -6.16 0.42 -11.42
CA ASP A 123 -6.54 0.75 -12.80
C ASP A 123 -7.90 1.45 -12.95
N VAL A 124 -8.46 2.08 -11.90
CA VAL A 124 -9.77 2.77 -11.99
C VAL A 124 -9.82 3.85 -13.08
N PHE A 125 -8.70 4.54 -13.31
CA PHE A 125 -8.61 5.56 -14.36
C PHE A 125 -8.44 5.00 -15.78
N ARG A 126 -8.58 3.68 -15.95
CA ARG A 126 -8.41 2.99 -17.22
C ARG A 126 -9.72 2.80 -18.02
N GLN A 127 -10.92 2.96 -17.43
CA GLN A 127 -12.20 2.73 -18.15
C GLN A 127 -12.26 3.60 -19.43
N SER A 128 -12.34 3.04 -20.64
CA SER A 128 -13.44 2.26 -21.24
C SER A 128 -13.03 0.86 -21.72
N LEU A 129 -13.86 -0.13 -21.41
CA LEU A 129 -13.63 -1.56 -21.60
C LEU A 129 -14.37 -2.16 -22.81
N GLU A 130 -14.54 -1.41 -23.91
CA GLU A 130 -15.14 -1.96 -25.14
C GLU A 130 -14.12 -2.27 -26.26
N SER A 131 -12.82 -1.94 -26.07
CA SER A 131 -11.76 -2.20 -27.06
C SER A 131 -10.38 -2.56 -26.46
N ALA A 132 -10.38 -3.07 -25.22
CA ALA A 132 -9.25 -3.04 -24.29
C ALA A 132 -7.99 -3.86 -24.65
N THR A 133 -8.09 -4.93 -25.45
CA THR A 133 -6.91 -5.77 -25.75
C THR A 133 -6.05 -5.22 -26.89
N ARG A 134 -6.61 -4.44 -27.82
CA ARG A 134 -5.83 -3.77 -28.87
C ARG A 134 -5.26 -2.44 -28.37
N SER A 135 -5.95 -1.78 -27.45
CA SER A 135 -5.61 -0.45 -26.92
C SER A 135 -4.38 -0.41 -25.99
N TYR A 136 -4.01 -1.50 -25.29
CA TYR A 136 -2.89 -1.43 -24.33
C TYR A 136 -1.55 -1.13 -25.02
N ARG A 137 -1.27 -1.83 -26.13
CA ARG A 137 0.01 -1.70 -26.83
C ARG A 137 0.06 -0.35 -27.50
N THR A 138 -0.98 0.02 -28.25
CA THR A 138 -1.05 1.31 -28.94
C THR A 138 -0.93 2.50 -28.00
N ASN A 139 -1.53 2.46 -26.81
CA ASN A 139 -1.42 3.59 -25.86
C ASN A 139 -0.01 3.70 -25.25
N VAL A 140 0.67 2.57 -25.00
CA VAL A 140 2.02 2.55 -24.41
C VAL A 140 3.12 2.59 -25.47
N THR A 141 2.80 2.40 -26.75
CA THR A 141 3.69 2.58 -27.90
C THR A 141 3.24 3.75 -28.78
N SER A 142 2.48 4.71 -28.23
CA SER A 142 2.16 5.95 -28.95
C SER A 142 3.44 6.72 -29.22
N ASP A 143 3.53 7.33 -30.40
CA ASP A 143 4.63 8.23 -30.75
C ASP A 143 4.54 9.56 -29.97
N ASP A 144 3.35 9.88 -29.42
CA ASP A 144 3.19 11.01 -28.50
C ASP A 144 3.59 10.62 -27.07
N SER A 145 4.74 11.14 -26.63
CA SER A 145 5.26 11.00 -25.28
C SER A 145 4.26 11.42 -24.18
N THR A 146 3.38 12.38 -24.46
CA THR A 146 2.36 12.86 -23.51
C THR A 146 1.24 11.85 -23.34
N GLU A 147 0.73 11.30 -24.44
CA GLU A 147 -0.29 10.24 -24.41
C GLU A 147 0.26 8.97 -23.76
N GLN A 148 1.48 8.56 -24.13
CA GLN A 148 2.16 7.42 -23.53
C GLN A 148 2.31 7.59 -22.01
N TRP A 149 2.78 8.76 -21.57
CA TRP A 149 2.93 9.06 -20.14
C TRP A 149 1.60 9.04 -19.40
N ASN A 150 0.56 9.67 -19.95
CA ASN A 150 -0.78 9.67 -19.38
C ASN A 150 -1.39 8.26 -19.28
N ALA A 151 -1.11 7.39 -20.26
CA ALA A 151 -1.52 6.00 -20.24
C ALA A 151 -0.83 5.25 -19.08
N LEU A 152 0.49 5.38 -18.97
CA LEU A 152 1.29 4.74 -17.90
C LEU A 152 0.87 5.19 -16.49
N LEU A 153 0.51 6.47 -16.32
CA LEU A 153 0.03 7.01 -15.04
C LEU A 153 -1.37 6.54 -14.66
N SER A 154 -2.17 6.16 -15.65
CA SER A 154 -3.51 5.62 -15.42
C SER A 154 -3.48 4.16 -14.97
N MET A 155 -2.30 3.51 -15.01
CA MET A 155 -2.08 2.14 -14.56
C MET A 155 -1.63 2.10 -13.10
N GLY A 156 -2.18 1.15 -12.36
CA GLY A 156 -1.93 0.91 -10.96
C GLY A 156 -2.79 1.78 -10.06
N ARG A 157 -2.17 2.39 -9.04
CA ARG A 157 -2.91 3.14 -8.03
C ARG A 157 -3.40 4.48 -8.57
N PRO A 158 -4.64 4.89 -8.25
CA PRO A 158 -5.23 6.12 -8.77
C PRO A 158 -4.48 7.39 -8.32
N LEU A 159 -3.81 7.34 -7.15
CA LEU A 159 -3.17 8.52 -6.58
C LEU A 159 -2.10 9.13 -7.49
N TRP A 160 -1.40 8.32 -8.30
CA TRP A 160 -0.36 8.82 -9.21
C TRP A 160 -0.91 9.80 -10.23
N LYS A 161 -1.95 9.41 -10.96
CA LYS A 161 -2.62 10.27 -11.94
C LYS A 161 -3.19 11.53 -11.30
N SER A 162 -3.77 11.40 -10.11
CA SER A 162 -4.36 12.56 -9.41
C SER A 162 -3.31 13.57 -8.89
N SER A 163 -2.04 13.19 -8.82
CA SER A 163 -0.95 14.05 -8.33
C SER A 163 -0.40 15.00 -9.40
N ILE A 164 -0.89 14.89 -10.64
CA ILE A 164 -0.42 15.69 -11.78
C ILE A 164 -1.11 17.05 -11.79
N LYS A 165 -0.33 18.11 -11.97
CA LYS A 165 -0.85 19.45 -12.25
C LYS A 165 -0.98 19.64 -13.77
N PRO A 166 -2.13 20.12 -14.28
CA PRO A 166 -2.40 20.24 -15.71
C PRO A 166 -1.32 21.02 -16.48
N ASP A 167 -0.75 22.07 -15.87
CA ASP A 167 0.11 23.03 -16.55
C ASP A 167 1.61 22.70 -16.48
N THR A 168 1.99 21.51 -16.00
CA THR A 168 3.40 21.13 -15.85
C THR A 168 3.90 20.38 -17.08
N HIS A 169 5.04 20.76 -17.65
CA HIS A 169 5.64 20.04 -18.78
C HIS A 169 5.93 18.57 -18.43
N VAL A 170 5.64 17.65 -19.36
CA VAL A 170 5.68 16.18 -19.15
C VAL A 170 7.00 15.68 -18.57
N GLN A 171 8.14 16.19 -19.03
CA GLN A 171 9.45 15.79 -18.51
C GLN A 171 9.63 16.13 -17.01
N PHE A 172 9.13 17.29 -16.57
CA PHE A 172 9.17 17.66 -15.15
C PHE A 172 8.21 16.80 -14.33
N GLN A 173 7.05 16.46 -14.87
CA GLN A 173 6.12 15.53 -14.24
C GLN A 173 6.75 14.15 -14.07
N HIS A 174 7.35 13.60 -15.13
CA HIS A 174 8.03 12.30 -15.09
C HIS A 174 9.11 12.26 -14.02
N LYS A 175 9.97 13.28 -13.99
CA LYS A 175 11.02 13.40 -12.96
C LYS A 175 10.43 13.46 -11.55
N ALA A 176 9.48 14.37 -11.31
CA ALA A 176 8.90 14.59 -9.99
C ALA A 176 8.13 13.37 -9.46
N ILE A 177 7.35 12.70 -10.32
CA ILE A 177 6.59 11.50 -9.95
C ILE A 177 7.52 10.31 -9.74
N SER A 178 8.56 10.16 -10.55
CA SER A 178 9.57 9.12 -10.35
C SER A 178 10.40 9.34 -9.08
N ASP A 179 10.76 10.60 -8.77
CA ASP A 179 11.38 10.98 -7.49
C ASP A 179 10.45 10.61 -6.32
N LEU A 180 9.18 11.00 -6.40
CA LEU A 180 8.21 10.67 -5.37
C LEU A 180 8.08 9.15 -5.19
N ALA A 181 7.93 8.39 -6.27
CA ALA A 181 7.86 6.92 -6.23
C ALA A 181 9.14 6.30 -5.66
N ALA A 182 10.33 6.81 -6.01
CA ALA A 182 11.60 6.38 -5.43
C ALA A 182 11.62 6.58 -3.91
N THR A 183 11.21 7.76 -3.42
CA THR A 183 11.16 8.01 -1.98
C THR A 183 10.21 7.07 -1.24
N LYS A 184 9.17 6.54 -1.89
CA LYS A 184 8.25 5.59 -1.24
C LYS A 184 8.92 4.25 -0.89
N PHE A 185 9.93 3.82 -1.64
CA PHE A 185 10.75 2.66 -1.25
C PHE A 185 11.71 2.96 -0.08
N LEU A 186 11.89 4.23 0.25
CA LEU A 186 12.69 4.71 1.38
C LEU A 186 11.81 5.37 2.46
N MET A 187 10.52 5.03 2.53
CA MET A 187 9.58 5.57 3.52
C MET A 187 9.50 7.11 3.55
N GLY A 188 9.63 7.74 2.38
CA GLY A 188 9.64 9.20 2.20
C GLY A 188 11.00 9.87 2.41
N ARG A 189 12.05 9.11 2.71
CA ARG A 189 13.41 9.66 2.91
C ARG A 189 14.07 10.03 1.57
N PRO A 190 14.97 11.02 1.56
CA PRO A 190 15.65 11.46 0.34
C PRO A 190 16.62 10.42 -0.21
N MET A 191 16.54 10.14 -1.50
CA MET A 191 17.33 9.09 -2.20
C MET A 191 18.82 9.43 -2.42
N ASN A 192 19.22 10.70 -2.25
CA ASN A 192 20.58 11.19 -2.46
C ASN A 192 21.42 11.28 -1.18
N VAL A 193 20.94 10.69 -0.09
CA VAL A 193 21.54 10.73 1.24
C VAL A 193 21.74 9.29 1.69
N ASP A 194 22.98 8.93 2.03
CA ASP A 194 23.34 7.54 2.37
C ASP A 194 22.62 7.07 3.63
N GLU A 195 22.37 7.98 4.58
CA GLU A 195 21.64 7.72 5.82
C GLU A 195 20.19 7.29 5.56
N SER A 196 19.64 7.51 4.36
CA SER A 196 18.33 7.00 3.97
C SER A 196 18.33 5.49 3.71
N TYR A 197 19.49 4.87 3.48
CA TYR A 197 19.65 3.44 3.23
C TYR A 197 20.09 2.74 4.52
N ASN A 198 19.12 2.38 5.35
CA ASN A 198 19.37 1.79 6.65
C ASN A 198 18.37 0.66 6.94
N LYS A 199 18.48 0.06 8.13
CA LYS A 199 17.62 -1.05 8.55
C LYS A 199 16.12 -0.72 8.55
N ASP A 200 15.72 0.52 8.83
CA ASP A 200 14.31 0.93 8.83
C ASP A 200 13.74 0.87 7.42
N THR A 201 14.45 1.47 6.46
CA THR A 201 14.07 1.48 5.04
C THR A 201 14.41 0.17 4.32
N ARG A 202 14.86 -0.84 5.08
CA ARG A 202 15.38 -2.11 4.54
C ARG A 202 16.40 -1.88 3.41
N TYR A 203 17.22 -0.83 3.57
CA TYR A 203 18.24 -0.41 2.61
C TYR A 203 17.71 -0.19 1.18
N GLY A 204 16.40 0.05 1.00
CA GLY A 204 15.77 0.21 -0.31
C GLY A 204 15.56 -1.09 -1.09
N VAL A 205 15.73 -2.27 -0.49
CA VAL A 205 15.60 -3.58 -1.16
C VAL A 205 14.22 -3.79 -1.81
N ALA A 206 13.19 -3.13 -1.31
CA ALA A 206 11.87 -3.13 -1.94
C ALA A 206 11.89 -2.70 -3.43
N ALA A 207 12.82 -1.81 -3.82
CA ALA A 207 13.02 -1.44 -5.22
C ALA A 207 13.58 -2.61 -6.06
N LEU A 208 14.44 -3.47 -5.49
CA LEU A 208 14.88 -4.71 -6.14
C LEU A 208 13.70 -5.66 -6.32
N LEU A 209 12.92 -5.90 -5.26
CA LEU A 209 11.74 -6.78 -5.32
C LEU A 209 10.77 -6.33 -6.42
N ARG A 210 10.54 -5.01 -6.52
CA ARG A 210 9.68 -4.42 -7.56
C ARG A 210 10.17 -4.75 -8.97
N ARG A 211 11.46 -4.54 -9.24
CA ARG A 211 12.06 -4.67 -10.57
C ARG A 211 12.27 -6.12 -10.99
N LEU A 212 12.59 -6.99 -10.04
CA LEU A 212 12.86 -8.40 -10.25
C LEU A 212 11.59 -9.27 -10.18
N GLY A 213 10.44 -8.70 -9.81
CA GLY A 213 9.19 -9.45 -9.66
C GLY A 213 9.19 -10.41 -8.47
N LEU A 214 10.08 -10.19 -7.50
CA LEU A 214 10.26 -11.05 -6.34
C LEU A 214 9.27 -10.72 -5.23
N ARG A 215 9.02 -11.70 -4.34
CA ARG A 215 8.08 -11.57 -3.23
C ARG A 215 8.77 -11.89 -1.92
N PRO A 216 8.46 -11.16 -0.84
CA PRO A 216 8.82 -11.59 0.51
C PRO A 216 8.19 -12.96 0.83
N HIS A 217 8.89 -13.77 1.62
CA HIS A 217 8.33 -15.02 2.12
C HIS A 217 7.12 -14.73 3.04
N PRO A 218 5.96 -15.39 2.87
CA PRO A 218 4.69 -14.97 3.45
C PRO A 218 4.64 -14.87 4.98
N LYS A 219 5.47 -15.65 5.69
CA LYS A 219 5.51 -15.69 7.16
C LYS A 219 6.51 -14.72 7.78
N THR A 220 7.14 -13.87 6.98
CA THR A 220 8.15 -12.93 7.46
C THR A 220 7.56 -11.57 7.74
N ASP A 221 8.19 -10.82 8.65
CA ASP A 221 7.89 -9.41 8.90
C ASP A 221 8.01 -8.57 7.62
N LEU A 222 8.89 -8.96 6.69
CA LEU A 222 9.04 -8.27 5.42
C LEU A 222 7.75 -8.31 4.58
N ALA A 223 6.99 -9.41 4.59
CA ALA A 223 5.73 -9.50 3.85
C ALA A 223 4.72 -8.45 4.34
N THR A 224 4.50 -8.36 5.65
CA THR A 224 3.62 -7.36 6.24
C THR A 224 4.14 -5.93 6.01
N ARG A 225 5.44 -5.70 6.24
CA ARG A 225 6.05 -4.38 6.07
C ARG A 225 6.14 -3.93 4.62
N ALA A 226 6.23 -4.83 3.65
CA ALA A 226 6.25 -4.49 2.23
C ALA A 226 5.00 -3.67 1.84
N VAL A 227 3.84 -4.01 2.40
CA VAL A 227 2.59 -3.28 2.15
C VAL A 227 2.59 -1.93 2.87
N ALA A 228 2.92 -1.94 4.16
CA ALA A 228 2.83 -0.76 5.01
C ALA A 228 3.88 0.31 4.69
N ASP A 229 5.12 -0.09 4.42
CA ASP A 229 6.26 0.81 4.34
C ASP A 229 6.71 1.06 2.90
N PHE A 230 6.44 0.12 1.98
CA PHE A 230 7.08 0.08 0.66
C PHE A 230 6.12 -0.07 -0.52
N MET A 231 4.83 0.23 -0.34
CA MET A 231 3.82 0.23 -1.40
C MET A 231 3.67 -1.10 -2.15
N SER A 232 3.95 -2.24 -1.51
CA SER A 232 3.52 -3.54 -2.03
C SER A 232 1.99 -3.66 -1.96
N VAL A 233 1.43 -4.57 -2.75
CA VAL A 233 0.01 -4.94 -2.66
C VAL A 233 -0.12 -6.23 -1.86
N LEU A 234 -1.08 -6.25 -0.95
CA LEU A 234 -1.53 -7.48 -0.31
C LEU A 234 -2.44 -8.23 -1.27
N SER A 235 -2.10 -9.47 -1.60
CA SER A 235 -2.92 -10.33 -2.45
C SER A 235 -3.76 -11.30 -1.63
N TYR A 236 -3.18 -11.81 -0.53
CA TYR A 236 -3.85 -12.78 0.33
C TYR A 236 -3.30 -12.71 1.75
N ILE A 237 -4.16 -13.06 2.69
CA ILE A 237 -3.85 -13.16 4.11
C ILE A 237 -4.49 -14.44 4.63
N SER A 238 -3.77 -15.21 5.47
CA SER A 238 -4.34 -16.42 6.06
C SER A 238 -5.50 -16.09 7.01
N TYR A 239 -6.36 -17.06 7.25
CA TYR A 239 -7.46 -16.93 8.21
C TYR A 239 -6.97 -16.66 9.65
N THR A 240 -5.76 -17.14 9.98
CA THR A 240 -5.03 -16.90 11.23
C THR A 240 -4.29 -15.57 11.27
N ASN A 241 -4.24 -14.83 10.16
CA ASN A 241 -3.52 -13.56 10.02
C ASN A 241 -2.01 -13.65 10.35
N ASP A 242 -1.41 -14.82 10.11
CA ASP A 242 0.00 -15.12 10.39
C ASP A 242 0.85 -15.28 9.12
N SER A 243 0.22 -15.26 7.94
CA SER A 243 0.89 -15.28 6.65
C SER A 243 0.27 -14.29 5.69
N HIS A 244 1.13 -13.53 4.98
CA HIS A 244 0.74 -12.48 4.05
C HIS A 244 1.39 -12.75 2.70
N ILE A 245 0.60 -12.99 1.65
CA ILE A 245 1.12 -13.04 0.28
C ILE A 245 1.08 -11.62 -0.25
N THR A 246 2.26 -11.05 -0.47
CA THR A 246 2.43 -9.67 -0.90
C THR A 246 3.38 -9.58 -2.07
N GLY A 247 3.13 -8.66 -2.98
CA GLY A 247 4.06 -8.39 -4.08
C GLY A 247 3.70 -7.12 -4.83
N TYR A 248 4.50 -6.84 -5.86
CA TYR A 248 4.33 -5.67 -6.69
C TYR A 248 3.66 -6.03 -8.01
N PRO A 249 2.38 -5.64 -8.23
CA PRO A 249 1.74 -5.82 -9.53
C PRO A 249 2.35 -4.89 -10.57
N SER A 250 2.02 -5.08 -11.85
CA SER A 250 2.48 -4.22 -12.95
C SER A 250 1.96 -2.78 -12.83
N GLU A 251 2.71 -1.95 -12.12
CA GLU A 251 2.49 -0.52 -11.88
C GLU A 251 3.71 0.29 -12.38
N PRO A 252 3.61 0.97 -13.54
CA PRO A 252 4.74 1.62 -14.20
C PRO A 252 5.43 2.67 -13.32
N VAL A 253 4.67 3.48 -12.60
CA VAL A 253 5.21 4.55 -11.75
C VAL A 253 6.17 4.02 -10.69
N LEU A 254 5.81 2.92 -10.02
CA LEU A 254 6.71 2.27 -9.06
C LEU A 254 7.92 1.62 -9.72
N ALA A 255 7.79 1.13 -10.97
CA ALA A 255 8.94 0.61 -11.72
C ALA A 255 9.93 1.73 -12.05
N PHE A 256 9.45 2.92 -12.47
CA PHE A 256 10.29 4.09 -12.69
C PHE A 256 10.96 4.58 -11.40
N GLY A 257 10.23 4.62 -10.28
CA GLY A 257 10.81 4.95 -8.97
C GLY A 257 11.89 3.95 -8.54
N ALA A 258 11.69 2.66 -8.77
CA ALA A 258 12.67 1.64 -8.45
C ALA A 258 13.92 1.72 -9.33
N ALA A 259 13.75 1.92 -10.64
CA ALA A 259 14.85 2.16 -11.58
C ALA A 259 15.66 3.40 -11.17
N ARG A 260 14.98 4.49 -10.79
CA ARG A 260 15.62 5.71 -10.33
C ARG A 260 16.47 5.53 -9.07
N LEU A 261 16.08 4.63 -8.17
CA LEU A 261 16.94 4.24 -7.06
C LEU A 261 18.17 3.48 -7.56
N TRP A 262 17.99 2.42 -8.37
CA TRP A 262 19.11 1.60 -8.87
C TRP A 262 20.18 2.46 -9.55
N TYR A 263 19.77 3.41 -10.39
CA TYR A 263 20.69 4.26 -11.15
C TYR A 263 21.10 5.54 -10.43
N GLN A 264 20.92 5.63 -9.10
CA GLN A 264 21.37 6.81 -8.36
C GLN A 264 22.91 6.86 -8.35
N LEU A 265 23.48 7.56 -9.33
CA LEU A 265 24.92 7.58 -9.61
C LEU A 265 25.75 8.13 -8.46
N LYS A 266 25.22 9.10 -7.71
CA LYS A 266 25.94 9.73 -6.59
C LYS A 266 26.18 8.77 -5.43
N SER A 267 25.20 7.92 -5.11
CA SER A 267 25.30 6.98 -3.99
C SER A 267 25.69 5.57 -4.42
N LYS A 268 25.68 5.25 -5.73
CA LYS A 268 25.84 3.88 -6.25
C LYS A 268 24.95 2.91 -5.48
N SER A 269 23.68 3.29 -5.36
CA SER A 269 22.79 2.68 -4.35
C SER A 269 22.62 1.17 -4.56
N LEU A 270 22.62 0.73 -5.82
CA LEU A 270 22.45 -0.66 -6.19
C LEU A 270 23.56 -1.53 -5.57
N GLU A 271 24.82 -1.19 -5.85
CA GLU A 271 25.99 -1.95 -5.40
C GLU A 271 26.26 -1.74 -3.92
N LYS A 272 26.08 -0.51 -3.43
CA LYS A 272 26.47 -0.13 -2.06
C LYS A 272 25.47 -0.58 -1.00
N HIS A 273 24.17 -0.58 -1.32
CA HIS A 273 23.11 -0.75 -0.33
C HIS A 273 22.13 -1.87 -0.69
N LEU A 274 21.58 -1.86 -1.90
CA LEU A 274 20.48 -2.74 -2.28
C LEU A 274 20.95 -4.20 -2.44
N LEU A 275 22.02 -4.45 -3.21
CA LEU A 275 22.52 -5.81 -3.45
C LEU A 275 23.05 -6.50 -2.18
N PRO A 276 23.86 -5.86 -1.31
CA PRO A 276 24.32 -6.51 -0.08
C PRO A 276 23.17 -6.87 0.87
N ALA A 277 22.21 -5.96 1.03
CA ALA A 277 21.04 -6.22 1.86
C ALA A 277 20.12 -7.28 1.26
N PHE A 278 20.02 -7.35 -0.07
CA PHE A 278 19.28 -8.39 -0.76
C PHE A 278 19.95 -9.76 -0.60
N GLU A 279 21.27 -9.84 -0.76
CA GLU A 279 22.03 -11.07 -0.51
C GLU A 279 21.78 -11.61 0.90
N GLU A 280 21.84 -10.76 1.92
CA GLU A 280 21.52 -11.13 3.29
C GLU A 280 20.09 -11.69 3.42
N MET A 281 19.11 -11.05 2.78
CA MET A 281 17.71 -11.51 2.78
C MET A 281 17.53 -12.86 2.08
N VAL A 282 18.25 -13.12 1.00
CA VAL A 282 18.24 -14.41 0.30
C VAL A 282 18.82 -15.50 1.20
N MET A 283 19.97 -15.24 1.82
CA MET A 283 20.61 -16.17 2.76
C MET A 283 19.72 -16.49 3.97
N GLN A 284 18.92 -15.52 4.42
CA GLN A 284 17.97 -15.67 5.52
C GLN A 284 16.59 -16.22 5.10
N TRP A 285 16.41 -16.60 3.83
CA TRP A 285 15.12 -17.08 3.30
C TRP A 285 13.96 -16.10 3.49
N VAL A 286 14.26 -14.79 3.51
CA VAL A 286 13.26 -13.73 3.69
C VAL A 286 12.55 -13.40 2.38
N VAL A 287 13.13 -13.75 1.24
CA VAL A 287 12.60 -13.51 -0.11
C VAL A 287 12.49 -14.83 -0.87
N GLU A 288 11.39 -15.00 -1.60
CA GLU A 288 11.18 -16.12 -2.52
C GLU A 288 11.88 -15.79 -3.85
N THR A 289 13.08 -16.35 -4.06
CA THR A 289 13.88 -16.11 -5.27
C THR A 289 13.51 -17.04 -6.43
N GLY A 290 12.92 -18.21 -6.15
CA GLY A 290 12.81 -19.27 -7.15
C GLY A 290 14.19 -19.71 -7.60
N ASP A 291 14.44 -19.69 -8.92
CA ASP A 291 15.76 -19.96 -9.49
C ASP A 291 16.68 -18.74 -9.33
N ILE A 292 17.74 -18.89 -8.53
CA ILE A 292 18.71 -17.83 -8.28
C ILE A 292 19.46 -17.39 -9.56
N GLY A 293 19.61 -18.29 -10.54
CA GLY A 293 20.22 -17.99 -11.83
C GLY A 293 19.38 -16.99 -12.64
N GLU A 294 18.05 -17.13 -12.61
CA GLU A 294 17.12 -16.18 -13.23
C GLU A 294 17.19 -14.80 -12.56
N VAL A 295 17.23 -14.79 -11.22
CA VAL A 295 17.39 -13.55 -10.44
C VAL A 295 18.69 -12.83 -10.80
N ALA A 296 19.81 -13.56 -10.82
CA ALA A 296 21.10 -13.01 -11.21
C ALA A 296 21.07 -12.47 -12.64
N ALA A 297 20.49 -13.21 -13.59
CA ALA A 297 20.33 -12.76 -14.97
C ALA A 297 19.52 -11.45 -15.06
N HIS A 298 18.40 -11.33 -14.33
CA HIS A 298 17.62 -10.10 -14.29
C HIS A 298 18.39 -8.91 -13.71
N ILE A 299 19.24 -9.11 -12.69
CA ILE A 299 20.08 -8.05 -12.12
C ILE A 299 21.05 -7.49 -13.17
N PHE A 300 21.58 -8.32 -14.08
CA PHE A 300 22.49 -7.87 -15.14
C PHE A 300 21.75 -7.35 -16.40
N LEU A 301 20.69 -8.03 -16.82
CA LEU A 301 20.02 -7.75 -18.09
C LEU A 301 19.10 -6.53 -18.00
N LEU A 302 18.41 -6.29 -16.88
CA LEU A 302 17.55 -5.11 -16.74
C LEU A 302 18.34 -3.79 -16.89
N PRO A 303 19.52 -3.62 -16.26
CA PRO A 303 20.38 -2.48 -16.52
C PRO A 303 20.81 -2.31 -17.98
N ALA A 304 21.16 -3.40 -18.65
CA ALA A 304 21.51 -3.35 -20.06
C ALA A 304 20.33 -2.90 -20.93
N MET A 305 19.13 -3.45 -20.69
CA MET A 305 17.91 -3.07 -21.40
C MET A 305 17.56 -1.59 -21.21
N ASP A 306 17.61 -1.09 -19.98
CA ASP A 306 17.34 0.32 -19.68
C ASP A 306 18.35 1.23 -20.40
N ALA A 307 19.64 0.88 -20.38
CA ALA A 307 20.68 1.64 -21.05
C ALA A 307 20.49 1.67 -22.58
N THR A 308 20.06 0.57 -23.20
CA THR A 308 19.77 0.55 -24.64
C THR A 308 18.57 1.42 -25.00
N THR A 309 17.52 1.40 -24.18
CA THR A 309 16.29 2.18 -24.42
C THR A 309 16.50 3.68 -24.23
N MET A 310 17.38 4.09 -23.31
CA MET A 310 17.74 5.50 -23.12
C MET A 310 18.64 6.05 -24.23
N ARG A 311 19.47 5.21 -24.87
CA ARG A 311 20.37 5.64 -25.95
C ARG A 311 19.66 5.86 -27.28
N THR A 312 18.63 5.08 -27.60
CA THR A 312 17.86 5.22 -28.85
C THR A 312 17.14 6.57 -28.94
N HIS A 313 16.69 7.15 -27.83
CA HIS A 313 16.06 8.48 -27.84
C HIS A 313 17.02 9.67 -28.08
N ASN A 314 18.32 9.50 -27.81
CA ASN A 314 19.32 10.55 -28.06
C ASN A 314 19.96 10.46 -29.45
N GLY A 315 19.68 9.40 -30.23
CA GLY A 315 20.26 9.16 -31.54
C GLY A 315 19.48 9.76 -32.72
N GLU A 316 18.24 10.20 -32.52
CA GLU A 316 17.34 10.66 -33.60
C GLU A 316 17.01 12.16 -33.56
N GLY A 317 17.65 12.94 -32.67
CA GLY A 317 17.39 14.38 -32.54
C GLY A 317 18.65 15.20 -32.31
N ASN A 318 19.13 15.81 -33.40
CA ASN A 318 20.02 16.98 -33.48
C ASN A 318 21.42 16.89 -32.83
N SER A 319 22.40 16.89 -33.74
CA SER A 319 23.62 17.67 -33.59
C SER A 319 23.33 19.11 -33.14
N GLU A 320 24.11 19.55 -32.15
CA GLU A 320 24.33 20.92 -31.66
C GLU A 320 23.48 21.43 -30.47
N GLN A 321 24.21 21.67 -29.36
CA GLN A 321 23.96 22.56 -28.22
C GLN A 321 23.00 22.11 -27.09
N ASN A 322 23.53 21.43 -26.07
CA ASN A 322 23.97 22.05 -24.81
C ASN A 322 24.14 21.02 -23.65
N SER A 323 25.37 21.02 -23.12
CA SER A 323 25.84 20.59 -21.80
C SER A 323 24.82 20.09 -20.76
N CYS A 324 24.54 18.79 -20.75
CA CYS A 324 24.36 18.05 -19.49
C CYS A 324 24.51 16.54 -19.73
N SER A 325 25.38 15.90 -18.94
CA SER A 325 25.52 14.42 -18.81
C SER A 325 26.28 13.71 -19.94
N GLN A 326 27.60 13.95 -20.04
CA GLN A 326 28.48 12.93 -20.59
C GLN A 326 28.53 11.74 -19.61
N ALA A 327 27.85 10.66 -19.98
CA ALA A 327 27.95 9.36 -19.32
C ALA A 327 29.21 8.65 -19.81
N ASN A 328 30.31 8.79 -19.07
CA ASN A 328 31.44 7.87 -19.19
C ASN A 328 31.11 6.61 -18.38
N PHE A 329 30.58 5.61 -19.08
CA PHE A 329 30.68 4.22 -18.65
C PHE A 329 32.05 3.71 -19.08
N ALA A 330 33.04 3.74 -18.18
CA ALA A 330 34.22 2.90 -18.26
C ALA A 330 34.89 2.79 -16.89
N GLN A 331 35.11 1.54 -16.49
CA GLN A 331 35.87 1.01 -15.33
C GLN A 331 35.17 1.02 -13.97
#